data_AF-A0A350BCD0-F1
#
_entry.id   AF-A0A350BCD0-F1
#
_cell.length_a   1.000
_cell.length_b   1.000
_cell.length_c   1.000
_cell.angle_alpha   90.00
_cell.angle_beta   90.00
_cell.angle_gamma   90.00
#
_symmetry.space_group_name_H-M   'P 1'
#
loop_
_entity.id
_entity.type
_entity.pdbx_description
1 polymer ?
#
loop_
_entity_poly.entity_id
_entity_poly.type
_entity_poly.pdbx_seq_one_letter_code
_entity_poly.pdbx_strand_id
1 'polypeptide(L)'
;MARPLPFNINAEKTVLGAMMIDEVALATCVGDLGEADFFDADRKHKIIFQAITALVKKHIAVDVQTVADELLNTKELDNIGGVDYLMELTQNVVSLSNMDFYVRILKDHRILRELLITMDSVRKEYDEEEIDDITDFIARADSKIHEITQKRRISNFV
;
A
#
# COMPACT_ATOMS: atom_id res chain seq x y z
N MET A 1 -11.98 -14.78 17.10
CA MET A 1 -11.77 -14.13 15.78
C MET A 1 -10.30 -13.85 15.63
N ALA A 2 -9.69 -14.20 14.50
CA ALA A 2 -8.32 -13.82 14.20
C ALA A 2 -8.24 -12.28 14.07
N ARG A 3 -7.16 -11.68 14.58
CA ARG A 3 -6.93 -10.24 14.44
C ARG A 3 -6.74 -9.92 12.95
N PRO A 4 -7.38 -8.87 12.40
CA PRO A 4 -7.16 -8.50 11.01
C PRO A 4 -5.70 -8.13 10.79
N LEU A 5 -5.21 -8.35 9.56
CA LEU A 5 -3.88 -7.92 9.15
C LEU A 5 -3.69 -6.41 9.42
N PRO A 6 -2.47 -5.95 9.72
CA PRO A 6 -2.22 -4.53 10.00
C PRO A 6 -2.58 -3.62 8.81
N PHE A 7 -3.42 -2.62 9.06
CA PHE A 7 -3.65 -1.51 8.14
C PHE A 7 -3.95 -0.23 8.93
N ASN A 8 -3.83 0.92 8.26
CA ASN A 8 -4.25 2.21 8.80
C ASN A 8 -5.02 2.98 7.75
N ILE A 9 -6.35 2.85 7.79
CA ILE A 9 -7.23 3.44 6.79
C ILE A 9 -7.14 4.96 6.75
N ASN A 10 -6.94 5.60 7.90
CA ASN A 10 -6.82 7.06 7.98
C ASN A 10 -5.54 7.53 7.29
N ALA A 11 -4.43 6.82 7.49
CA ALA A 11 -3.18 7.13 6.79
C ALA A 11 -3.32 6.96 5.27
N GLU A 12 -3.98 5.89 4.82
CA GLU A 12 -4.23 5.67 3.38
C GLU A 12 -5.07 6.80 2.78
N LYS A 13 -6.18 7.17 3.46
CA LYS A 13 -7.05 8.26 3.00
C LYS A 13 -6.30 9.59 2.94
N THR A 14 -5.56 9.93 3.99
CA THR A 14 -4.77 11.17 4.04
C THR A 14 -3.73 11.21 2.92
N VAL A 15 -3.04 10.10 2.66
CA VAL A 15 -2.02 10.02 1.61
C VAL A 15 -2.63 10.23 0.23
N LEU A 16 -3.69 9.49 -0.11
CA LEU A 16 -4.33 9.62 -1.42
C LEU A 16 -4.94 11.01 -1.62
N GLY A 17 -5.58 11.56 -0.58
CA GLY A 17 -6.10 12.92 -0.61
C GLY A 17 -5.01 13.94 -0.85
N ALA A 18 -3.88 13.84 -0.13
CA ALA A 18 -2.76 14.76 -0.24
C ALA A 18 -2.14 14.73 -1.65
N MET A 19 -1.99 13.54 -2.24
CA MET A 19 -1.48 13.37 -3.61
C MET A 19 -2.34 14.06 -4.67
N MET A 20 -3.63 14.32 -4.40
CA MET A 20 -4.55 15.02 -5.31
C MET A 20 -4.69 16.53 -5.02
N ILE A 21 -4.10 17.03 -3.93
CA ILE A 21 -4.20 18.43 -3.52
C ILE A 21 -2.88 19.18 -3.73
N ASP A 22 -1.74 18.51 -3.54
CA ASP A 22 -0.43 19.14 -3.50
C ASP A 22 0.61 18.34 -4.29
N GLU A 23 1.29 19.02 -5.22
CA GLU A 23 2.28 18.41 -6.10
C GLU A 23 3.54 17.93 -5.35
N VAL A 24 3.91 18.60 -4.25
CA VAL A 24 5.08 18.22 -3.45
C VAL A 24 4.76 16.94 -2.68
N ALA A 25 3.59 16.87 -2.05
CA ALA A 25 3.11 15.66 -1.39
C ALA A 25 2.96 14.50 -2.38
N LEU A 26 2.47 14.76 -3.59
CA LEU A 26 2.42 13.78 -4.68
C LEU A 26 3.81 13.21 -4.99
N ALA A 27 4.80 14.08 -5.22
CA ALA A 27 6.16 13.66 -5.57
C ALA A 27 6.79 12.81 -4.45
N THR A 28 6.64 13.23 -3.18
CA THR A 28 7.11 12.47 -2.02
C THR A 28 6.43 11.09 -1.95
N CYS A 29 5.10 11.05 -2.02
CA CYS A 29 4.35 9.80 -1.86
C CYS A 29 4.59 8.80 -3.00
N VAL A 30 4.69 9.26 -4.25
CA VAL A 30 4.98 8.38 -5.41
C VAL A 30 6.42 7.87 -5.37
N GLY A 31 7.36 8.66 -4.84
CA GLY A 31 8.75 8.23 -4.66
C GLY A 31 8.90 7.14 -3.59
N ASP A 32 8.06 7.20 -2.55
CA ASP A 32 8.19 6.35 -1.37
C ASP A 32 7.26 5.13 -1.32
N LEU A 33 6.07 5.22 -1.92
CA LEU A 33 5.03 4.21 -1.80
C LEU A 33 4.87 3.42 -3.09
N GLY A 34 4.44 2.17 -2.94
CA GLY A 34 3.93 1.33 -4.01
C GLY A 34 2.52 0.82 -3.69
N GLU A 35 1.93 0.12 -4.66
CA GLU A 35 0.57 -0.44 -4.52
C GLU A 35 0.43 -1.41 -3.33
N ALA A 36 1.52 -2.10 -2.97
CA ALA A 36 1.55 -3.04 -1.84
C ALA A 36 1.47 -2.34 -0.47
N ASP A 37 1.72 -1.03 -0.40
CA ASP A 37 1.64 -0.25 0.84
C ASP A 37 0.19 -0.04 1.29
N PHE A 38 -0.76 -0.07 0.36
CA PHE A 38 -2.19 0.00 0.62
C PHE A 38 -2.77 -1.40 0.92
N PHE A 39 -3.74 -1.47 1.82
CA PHE A 39 -4.29 -2.75 2.26
C PHE A 39 -5.30 -3.35 1.27
N ASP A 40 -5.22 -4.67 1.04
CA ASP A 40 -6.08 -5.39 0.09
C ASP A 40 -7.56 -5.43 0.46
N ALA A 41 -7.91 -5.38 1.75
CA ALA A 41 -9.32 -5.37 2.14
C ALA A 41 -10.04 -4.11 1.68
N ASP A 42 -9.29 -3.04 1.35
CA ASP A 42 -9.84 -1.85 0.73
C ASP A 42 -9.24 -1.58 -0.65
N ARG A 43 -9.64 -2.44 -1.61
CA ARG A 43 -9.15 -2.43 -2.99
C ARG A 43 -9.28 -1.06 -3.66
N LYS A 44 -10.22 -0.20 -3.23
CA LYS A 44 -10.39 1.14 -3.81
C LYS A 44 -9.14 2.01 -3.67
N HIS A 45 -8.40 1.90 -2.56
CA HIS A 45 -7.19 2.71 -2.36
C HIS A 45 -6.05 2.29 -3.30
N LYS A 46 -5.91 0.99 -3.56
CA LYS A 46 -4.95 0.48 -4.57
C LYS A 46 -5.30 0.99 -5.97
N ILE A 47 -6.58 0.90 -6.34
CA ILE A 47 -7.07 1.37 -7.64
C ILE A 47 -6.79 2.87 -7.81
N ILE A 48 -7.06 3.69 -6.80
CA ILE A 48 -6.81 5.13 -6.85
C ILE A 48 -5.30 5.41 -6.98
N PHE A 49 -4.46 4.73 -6.21
CA PHE A 49 -3.01 4.88 -6.31
C PHE A 49 -2.47 4.47 -7.69
N GLN A 50 -3.02 3.41 -8.29
CA GLN A 50 -2.69 2.98 -9.66
C GLN A 50 -3.05 4.07 -10.68
N ALA A 51 -4.23 4.68 -10.57
CA ALA A 51 -4.63 5.78 -11.43
C ALA A 51 -3.71 7.01 -11.27
N ILE A 52 -3.39 7.39 -10.03
CA ILE A 52 -2.46 8.49 -9.74
C ILE A 52 -1.09 8.21 -10.37
N THR A 53 -0.51 7.03 -10.15
CA THR A 53 0.80 6.68 -10.72
C THR A 53 0.78 6.58 -12.24
N ALA A 54 -0.35 6.17 -12.85
CA ALA A 54 -0.52 6.18 -14.30
C ALA A 54 -0.51 7.61 -14.87
N LEU A 55 -1.19 8.55 -14.22
CA LEU A 55 -1.20 9.97 -14.61
C LEU A 55 0.20 10.59 -14.49
N VAL A 56 0.92 10.31 -13.40
CA VAL A 56 2.31 10.76 -13.22
C VAL A 56 3.21 10.24 -14.34
N LYS A 57 3.09 8.96 -14.72
CA LYS A 57 3.83 8.37 -15.85
C LYS A 57 3.49 9.02 -17.20
N LYS A 58 2.26 9.49 -17.37
CA LYS A 58 1.82 10.23 -18.57
C LYS A 58 2.19 11.71 -18.54
N HIS A 59 2.84 12.19 -17.46
CA HIS A 59 3.12 13.61 -17.22
C HIS A 59 1.85 14.48 -17.23
N ILE A 60 0.75 13.93 -16.70
CA ILE A 60 -0.53 14.65 -16.54
C ILE A 60 -0.63 15.10 -15.08
N ALA A 61 -1.14 16.32 -14.86
CA ALA A 61 -1.40 16.85 -13.52
C ALA A 61 -2.37 15.91 -12.76
N VAL A 62 -2.09 15.69 -11.48
CA VAL A 62 -2.92 14.81 -10.64
C VAL A 62 -3.81 15.68 -9.75
N ASP A 63 -5.11 15.60 -10.01
CA ASP A 63 -6.16 16.20 -9.21
C ASP A 63 -7.41 15.29 -9.24
N VAL A 64 -8.46 15.65 -8.51
CA VAL A 64 -9.68 14.85 -8.43
C VAL A 64 -10.30 14.59 -9.80
N GLN A 65 -10.27 15.57 -10.70
CA GLN A 65 -10.87 15.44 -12.02
C GLN A 65 -10.03 14.52 -12.92
N THR A 66 -8.72 14.71 -12.98
CA THR A 66 -7.86 13.86 -13.81
C THR A 66 -7.81 12.43 -13.33
N VAL A 67 -7.84 12.21 -12.01
CA VAL A 67 -7.95 10.86 -11.41
C VAL A 67 -9.31 10.24 -11.73
N ALA A 68 -10.41 10.98 -11.64
CA ALA A 68 -11.72 10.49 -12.02
C ALA A 68 -11.78 10.09 -13.51
N ASP A 69 -11.21 10.90 -14.39
CA ASP A 69 -11.15 10.62 -15.83
C ASP A 69 -10.33 9.36 -16.14
N GLU A 70 -9.18 9.17 -15.48
CA GLU A 70 -8.37 7.95 -15.62
C GLU A 70 -9.12 6.70 -15.12
N LEU A 71 -9.83 6.82 -14.00
CA LEU A 71 -10.65 5.75 -13.43
C LEU A 71 -11.86 5.42 -14.31
N LEU A 72 -12.45 6.43 -14.96
CA LEU A 72 -13.53 6.22 -15.92
C LEU A 72 -13.03 5.49 -17.17
N ASN A 73 -11.87 5.90 -17.69
CA ASN A 73 -11.23 5.26 -18.85
C ASN A 73 -10.89 3.78 -18.59
N THR A 74 -10.50 3.46 -17.36
CA THR A 74 -10.19 2.09 -16.91
C THR A 74 -11.41 1.31 -16.41
N LYS A 75 -12.59 1.94 -16.35
CA LYS A 75 -13.85 1.37 -15.85
C LYS A 75 -13.82 0.95 -14.36
N GLU A 76 -13.00 1.65 -13.58
CA GLU A 76 -12.80 1.38 -12.15
C GLU A 76 -13.45 2.45 -11.25
N LEU A 77 -13.96 3.55 -11.82
CA LEU A 77 -14.56 4.66 -11.06
C LEU A 77 -15.71 4.22 -10.15
N ASP A 78 -16.60 3.35 -10.64
CA ASP A 78 -17.71 2.84 -9.84
C ASP A 78 -17.23 1.92 -8.71
N ASN A 79 -16.12 1.21 -8.90
CA ASN A 79 -15.55 0.28 -7.91
C ASN A 79 -14.97 1.01 -6.69
N ILE A 80 -14.64 2.30 -6.82
CA ILE A 80 -14.13 3.11 -5.72
C ILE A 80 -15.22 3.91 -4.99
N GLY A 81 -16.46 3.89 -5.49
CA GLY A 81 -17.57 4.70 -4.97
C GLY A 81 -17.78 6.03 -5.71
N GLY A 82 -17.22 6.17 -6.92
CA GLY A 82 -17.40 7.36 -7.76
C GLY A 82 -16.54 8.56 -7.36
N VAL A 83 -16.79 9.69 -8.03
CA VAL A 83 -16.06 10.95 -7.82
C VAL A 83 -16.24 11.47 -6.38
N ASP A 84 -17.40 11.22 -5.77
CA ASP A 84 -17.69 11.63 -4.40
C ASP A 84 -16.68 11.06 -3.40
N TYR A 85 -16.20 9.83 -3.63
CA TYR A 85 -15.19 9.24 -2.76
C TYR A 85 -13.84 9.95 -2.90
N LEU A 86 -13.43 10.34 -4.11
CA LEU A 86 -12.21 11.12 -4.32
C LEU A 86 -12.30 12.50 -3.63
N MET A 87 -13.47 13.13 -3.66
CA MET A 87 -13.72 14.37 -2.93
C MET A 87 -13.66 14.16 -1.41
N GLU A 88 -14.21 13.06 -0.90
CA GLU A 88 -14.10 12.71 0.52
C GLU A 88 -12.63 12.56 0.95
N LEU A 89 -11.79 11.94 0.10
CA LEU A 89 -10.37 11.78 0.38
C LEU A 89 -9.66 13.12 0.52
N THR A 90 -9.90 14.06 -0.38
CA THR A 90 -9.27 15.39 -0.31
C THR A 90 -9.76 16.18 0.90
N GLN A 91 -11.03 16.07 1.26
CA GLN A 91 -11.60 16.73 2.46
C GLN A 91 -11.07 16.17 3.78
N ASN A 92 -10.64 14.90 3.81
CA ASN A 92 -10.07 14.29 5.01
C ASN A 92 -8.65 14.78 5.33
N VAL A 93 -7.99 15.51 4.43
CA VAL A 93 -6.63 16.02 4.63
C VAL A 93 -6.65 17.24 5.55
N VAL A 94 -6.32 17.04 6.82
CA VAL A 94 -6.25 18.13 7.82
C VAL A 94 -4.94 18.91 7.74
N SER A 95 -3.82 18.23 7.48
CA SER A 95 -2.50 18.85 7.35
C SER A 95 -1.56 18.04 6.47
N LEU A 96 -0.80 18.73 5.62
CA LEU A 96 0.27 18.18 4.80
C LEU A 96 1.63 18.18 5.52
N SER A 97 1.74 18.82 6.69
CA SER A 97 3.03 18.95 7.41
C SER A 97 3.58 17.61 7.91
N ASN A 98 2.72 16.60 8.04
CA ASN A 98 3.06 15.30 8.63
C ASN A 98 3.04 14.17 7.58
N MET A 99 3.22 14.47 6.30
CA MET A 99 3.11 13.46 5.23
C MET A 99 4.10 12.31 5.41
N ASP A 100 5.35 12.59 5.77
CA ASP A 100 6.37 11.55 6.03
C ASP A 100 5.94 10.57 7.13
N PHE A 101 5.22 11.07 8.14
CA PHE A 101 4.70 10.23 9.21
C PHE A 101 3.64 9.26 8.70
N TYR A 102 2.72 9.71 7.85
CA TYR A 102 1.69 8.85 7.27
C TYR A 102 2.28 7.84 6.26
N VAL A 103 3.22 8.27 5.42
CA VAL A 103 3.98 7.39 4.52
C VAL A 103 4.69 6.28 5.31
N ARG A 104 5.37 6.64 6.41
CA ARG A 104 6.04 5.65 7.28
C ARG A 104 5.04 4.66 7.90
N ILE A 105 3.87 5.13 8.34
CA ILE A 105 2.83 4.23 8.86
C ILE A 105 2.46 3.18 7.82
N LEU A 106 2.22 3.57 6.56
CA LEU A 106 1.84 2.63 5.50
C LEU A 106 2.95 1.60 5.24
N LYS A 107 4.20 2.06 5.13
CA LYS A 107 5.38 1.18 4.98
C LYS A 107 5.51 0.18 6.14
N ASP A 108 5.40 0.65 7.39
CA ASP A 108 5.48 -0.21 8.58
C ASP A 108 4.37 -1.27 8.58
N HIS A 109 3.14 -0.88 8.23
CA HIS A 109 2.01 -1.80 8.17
C HIS A 109 2.17 -2.81 7.04
N ARG A 110 2.65 -2.39 5.85
CA ARG A 110 2.99 -3.30 4.75
C ARG A 110 4.01 -4.35 5.18
N ILE A 111 5.12 -3.94 5.78
CA ILE A 111 6.17 -4.86 6.22
C ILE A 111 5.61 -5.86 7.24
N LEU A 112 4.81 -5.39 8.19
CA LEU A 112 4.19 -6.27 9.17
C LEU A 112 3.17 -7.23 8.53
N ARG A 113 2.42 -6.78 7.50
CA ARG A 113 1.55 -7.66 6.70
C ARG A 113 2.35 -8.73 5.96
N GLU A 114 3.41 -8.35 5.25
CA GLU A 114 4.29 -9.28 4.53
C GLU A 114 4.86 -10.33 5.51
N LEU A 115 5.28 -9.92 6.70
CA LEU A 115 5.76 -10.84 7.74
C LEU A 115 4.70 -11.85 8.16
N LEU A 116 3.49 -11.39 8.47
CA LEU A 116 2.41 -12.26 8.94
C LEU A 116 1.97 -13.25 7.84
N ILE A 117 1.86 -12.80 6.60
CA ILE A 117 1.54 -13.66 5.45
C ILE A 117 2.62 -14.72 5.26
N THR A 118 3.89 -14.36 5.40
CA THR A 118 5.00 -15.33 5.32
C THR A 118 4.96 -16.34 6.46
N MET A 119 4.64 -15.91 7.68
CA MET A 119 4.47 -16.82 8.82
C MET A 119 3.33 -17.82 8.59
N ASP A 120 2.20 -17.32 8.08
CA ASP A 120 1.07 -18.18 7.72
C ASP A 120 1.43 -19.13 6.57
N SER A 121 2.26 -18.72 5.61
CA SER A 121 2.78 -19.60 4.56
C SER A 121 3.70 -20.70 5.12
N VAL A 122 4.57 -20.38 6.07
CA VAL A 122 5.44 -21.38 6.72
C VAL A 122 4.60 -22.37 7.52
N ARG A 123 3.58 -21.88 8.23
CA ARG A 123 2.63 -22.74 8.94
C ARG A 123 1.88 -23.67 7.99
N LYS A 124 1.41 -23.13 6.86
CA LYS A 124 0.71 -23.89 5.83
C LYS A 124 1.59 -24.99 5.25
N GLU A 125 2.87 -24.70 4.99
CA GLU A 125 3.86 -25.70 4.54
C GLU A 125 3.97 -26.86 5.55
N TYR A 126 4.02 -26.56 6.86
CA TYR A 126 4.00 -27.58 7.92
C TYR A 126 2.69 -28.40 7.95
N ASP A 127 1.55 -27.75 7.75
CA ASP A 127 0.24 -28.40 7.82
C ASP A 127 -0.04 -29.30 6.58
N GLU A 128 0.57 -29.01 5.42
CA GLU A 128 0.28 -29.66 4.13
C GLU A 128 1.37 -30.63 3.66
N GLU A 129 2.63 -30.43 4.04
CA GLU A 129 3.77 -31.21 3.55
C GLU A 129 4.38 -32.09 4.64
N GLU A 130 4.85 -33.28 4.27
CA GLU A 130 5.65 -34.12 5.16
C GLU A 130 7.09 -33.57 5.23
N ILE A 131 7.58 -33.30 6.44
CA ILE A 131 8.90 -32.72 6.63
C ILE A 131 9.94 -33.83 6.73
N ASP A 132 10.61 -34.11 5.61
CA ASP A 132 11.70 -35.10 5.54
C ASP A 132 12.98 -34.64 6.26
N ASP A 133 13.35 -33.36 6.13
CA ASP A 133 14.52 -32.74 6.79
C ASP A 133 14.12 -31.43 7.47
N ILE A 134 14.13 -31.45 8.81
CA ILE A 134 13.86 -30.28 9.66
C ILE A 134 14.84 -29.13 9.39
N THR A 135 16.08 -29.43 9.02
CA THR A 135 17.14 -28.43 8.77
C THR A 135 16.82 -27.62 7.53
N ASP A 136 16.42 -28.30 6.46
CA ASP A 136 16.04 -27.68 5.19
C ASP A 136 14.77 -26.83 5.34
N PHE A 137 13.76 -27.34 6.07
CA PHE A 137 12.55 -26.58 6.39
C PHE A 137 12.87 -25.28 7.14
N ILE A 138 13.71 -25.33 8.18
CA ILE A 138 14.14 -24.14 8.92
C ILE A 138 14.89 -23.16 8.00
N ALA A 139 15.79 -23.66 7.14
CA ALA A 139 16.54 -22.82 6.22
C ALA A 139 15.63 -22.08 5.21
N ARG A 140 14.61 -22.75 4.68
CA ARG A 140 13.61 -22.10 3.81
C ARG A 140 12.81 -21.04 4.56
N ALA A 141 12.35 -21.33 5.77
CA ALA A 141 11.59 -20.38 6.59
C ALA A 141 12.44 -19.14 6.92
N ASP A 142 13.70 -19.33 7.34
CA ASP A 142 14.62 -18.23 7.62
C ASP A 142 14.89 -17.38 6.38
N SER A 143 15.10 -17.99 5.21
CA SER A 143 15.27 -17.26 3.95
C SER A 143 14.07 -16.37 3.64
N LYS A 144 12.84 -16.89 3.77
CA LYS A 144 11.61 -16.13 3.53
C LYS A 144 11.51 -14.90 4.46
N ILE A 145 11.88 -15.06 5.74
CA ILE A 145 11.88 -13.96 6.72
C ILE A 145 13.00 -12.94 6.44
N HIS A 146 14.16 -13.44 6.04
CA HIS A 146 15.32 -12.62 5.74
C HIS A 146 15.04 -11.65 4.58
N GLU A 147 14.34 -12.10 3.53
CA GLU A 147 13.91 -11.26 2.41
C GLU A 147 13.09 -10.04 2.85
N ILE A 148 12.18 -10.22 3.81
CA ILE A 148 11.36 -9.13 4.37
C ILE A 148 12.23 -8.14 5.15
N THR A 149 13.20 -8.65 5.90
CA THR A 149 14.14 -7.83 6.67
C THR A 149 15.03 -6.97 5.75
N GLN A 150 15.45 -7.52 4.60
CA GLN A 150 16.23 -6.78 3.60
C GLN A 150 15.42 -5.64 2.98
N LYS A 151 14.14 -5.89 2.63
CA LYS A 151 13.23 -4.84 2.13
C LYS A 151 13.07 -3.68 3.11
N ARG A 152 12.93 -3.97 4.41
CA ARG A 152 12.85 -2.93 5.46
C ARG A 152 14.14 -2.11 5.56
N ARG A 153 15.31 -2.74 5.46
CA ARG A 153 16.60 -2.03 5.49
C ARG A 153 16.69 -1.02 4.36
N ILE A 154 16.37 -1.42 3.13
CA ILE A 154 16.40 -0.52 1.96
C ILE A 154 15.46 0.67 2.17
N SER A 155 14.28 0.46 2.74
CA SER A 155 13.31 1.52 3.03
C SER A 155 13.74 2.54 4.09
N ASN A 156 14.80 2.28 4.88
CA ASN A 156 15.32 3.21 5.89
C ASN A 156 16.52 4.06 5.40
N PHE A 157 17.06 3.77 4.21
CA PHE A 157 18.22 4.46 3.64
C PHE A 157 17.90 5.33 2.40
N VAL A 158 16.61 5.44 2.06
CA VAL A 158 16.11 6.33 1.01
C VAL A 158 15.31 7.45 1.66
#